data_AF-A0A7J8ZJB1-F1
#
_entry.id   AF-A0A7J8ZJB1-F1
#
_cell.length_a   1.000
_cell.length_b   1.000
_cell.length_c   1.000
_cell.angle_alpha   90.00
_cell.angle_beta   90.00
_cell.angle_gamma   90.00
#
_symmetry.space_group_name_H-M   'P 1'
#
loop_
_entity.id
_entity.type
_entity.pdbx_description
1 polymer ?
#
loop_
_entity_poly.entity_id
_entity_poly.type
_entity_poly.pdbx_seq_one_letter_code
_entity_poly.pdbx_strand_id
1 'polypeptide(L)'
;MLKILIQSPLPLDLHPFVHQLAYFFGYNVFDLKHTFKLLGLLGSLEKIAQTLNVTHIVGSSHQVELDNLLTLQCFMKLKSKNVFKSKWNETNQMLLTPLALYGLVQTIG
;
A
#
# COMPACT_ATOMS: atom_id res chain seq x y z
N MET A 1 -12.38 -6.77 -3.22
CA MET A 1 -13.16 -6.22 -2.09
C MET A 1 -14.15 -5.14 -2.53
N LEU A 2 -13.74 -4.03 -3.16
CA LEU A 2 -14.67 -2.94 -3.52
C LEU A 2 -15.89 -3.39 -4.34
N LYS A 3 -15.70 -4.24 -5.36
CA LYS A 3 -16.79 -4.83 -6.16
C LYS A 3 -17.83 -5.59 -5.32
N ILE A 4 -17.39 -6.25 -4.25
CA ILE A 4 -18.28 -6.99 -3.33
C ILE A 4 -19.08 -6.02 -2.47
N LEU A 5 -18.46 -4.92 -2.02
CA LEU A 5 -19.13 -3.91 -1.20
C LEU A 5 -20.15 -3.09 -2.00
N ILE A 6 -19.82 -2.75 -3.25
CA ILE A 6 -20.69 -1.97 -4.13
C ILE A 6 -21.91 -2.78 -4.62
N GLN A 7 -21.77 -4.11 -4.73
CA GLN A 7 -22.80 -5.01 -5.30
C GLN A 7 -23.36 -4.58 -6.67
N SER A 8 -22.57 -3.80 -7.42
CA SER A 8 -22.88 -3.32 -8.76
C SER A 8 -21.58 -3.26 -9.58
N PRO A 9 -21.66 -3.01 -10.91
CA PRO A 9 -20.48 -2.83 -11.73
C PRO A 9 -19.54 -1.76 -11.14
N LEU A 10 -18.23 -2.03 -11.18
CA LEU A 10 -17.25 -1.02 -10.79
C LEU A 10 -17.36 0.19 -11.72
N PRO A 11 -17.17 1.41 -11.20
CA PRO A 11 -17.11 2.59 -12.07
C PRO A 11 -16.02 2.45 -13.13
N LEU A 12 -16.34 2.84 -14.36
CA LEU A 12 -15.40 2.81 -15.49
C LEU A 12 -14.35 3.92 -15.37
N ASP A 13 -14.77 5.07 -14.83
CA ASP A 13 -13.90 6.23 -14.67
C ASP A 13 -13.14 6.19 -13.34
N LEU A 14 -11.88 6.65 -13.38
CA LEU A 14 -10.99 6.65 -12.23
C LEU A 14 -11.51 7.52 -11.07
N HIS A 15 -12.06 8.69 -11.36
CA HIS A 15 -12.51 9.61 -10.31
C HIS A 15 -13.67 9.03 -9.47
N PRO A 16 -14.78 8.55 -10.06
CA PRO A 16 -15.80 7.81 -9.32
C PRO A 16 -15.27 6.57 -8.61
N PHE A 17 -14.31 5.84 -9.20
CA PHE A 17 -13.70 4.68 -8.56
C PHE A 17 -12.94 5.05 -7.28
N VAL A 18 -12.10 6.09 -7.33
CA VAL A 18 -11.37 6.60 -6.17
C VAL A 18 -12.33 7.16 -5.11
N HIS A 19 -13.42 7.81 -5.52
CA HIS A 19 -14.46 8.27 -4.60
C HIS A 19 -15.10 7.10 -3.84
N GLN A 20 -15.43 6.00 -4.53
CA GLN A 20 -15.95 4.79 -3.89
C GLN A 20 -14.92 4.14 -2.95
N LEU A 21 -13.64 4.11 -3.32
CA LEU A 21 -12.59 3.65 -2.42
C LEU A 21 -12.52 4.48 -1.14
N ALA A 22 -12.54 5.80 -1.27
CA ALA A 22 -12.51 6.71 -0.13
C ALA A 22 -13.77 6.57 0.74
N TYR A 23 -14.94 6.34 0.13
CA TYR A 23 -16.19 6.14 0.84
C TYR A 23 -16.17 4.87 1.70
N PHE A 24 -15.70 3.73 1.16
CA PHE A 24 -15.71 2.45 1.88
C PHE A 24 -14.50 2.23 2.80
N PHE A 25 -13.33 2.73 2.43
CA PHE A 25 -12.06 2.44 3.13
C PHE A 25 -11.40 3.67 3.76
N GLY A 26 -12.00 4.86 3.58
CA GLY A 26 -11.43 6.13 4.01
C GLY A 26 -10.31 6.62 3.09
N TYR A 27 -9.74 7.78 3.44
CA TYR A 27 -8.66 8.38 2.65
C TYR A 27 -7.28 7.75 2.89
N ASN A 28 -7.09 7.00 3.98
CA ASN A 28 -5.80 6.44 4.37
C ASN A 28 -5.54 5.05 3.75
N VAL A 29 -5.76 4.93 2.44
CA VAL A 29 -5.47 3.72 1.68
C VAL A 29 -4.09 3.83 1.05
N PHE A 30 -3.18 2.92 1.39
CA PHE A 30 -1.81 2.93 0.89
C PHE A 30 -1.53 1.69 0.05
N ASP A 31 -1.02 1.91 -1.15
CA ASP A 31 -0.45 0.84 -1.96
C ASP A 31 0.99 0.60 -1.51
N LEU A 32 1.23 -0.56 -0.89
CA LEU A 32 2.57 -0.93 -0.43
C LEU A 32 3.55 -1.17 -1.57
N LYS A 33 3.09 -1.65 -2.72
CA LYS A 33 3.95 -1.84 -3.90
C LYS A 33 4.43 -0.50 -4.43
N HIS A 34 3.53 0.49 -4.50
CA HIS A 34 3.94 1.87 -4.79
C HIS A 34 4.90 2.40 -3.72
N THR A 35 4.60 2.18 -2.45
CA THR A 35 5.43 2.63 -1.33
C THR A 35 6.84 2.05 -1.40
N PHE A 36 6.96 0.75 -1.64
CA PHE A 36 8.25 0.07 -1.79
C PHE A 36 9.05 0.64 -2.96
N LYS A 37 8.42 0.84 -4.12
CA LYS A 37 9.07 1.43 -5.29
C LYS A 37 9.61 2.83 -5.00
N LEU A 38 8.83 3.68 -4.34
CA LEU A 38 9.24 5.03 -3.97
C LEU A 38 10.42 5.03 -2.98
N LEU A 39 10.43 4.08 -2.04
CA LEU A 39 11.51 3.90 -1.07
C LEU A 39 12.73 3.18 -1.66
N GLY A 40 12.72 2.82 -2.96
CA GLY A 40 13.80 2.06 -3.60
C GLY A 40 13.91 0.61 -3.10
N LEU A 41 12.88 0.07 -2.47
CA LEU A 41 12.82 -1.31 -2.00
C LEU A 41 12.41 -2.22 -3.16
N LEU A 42 13.37 -2.98 -3.69
CA LEU A 42 13.22 -3.81 -4.87
C LEU A 42 13.28 -5.31 -4.54
N GLY A 43 12.60 -6.13 -5.35
CA GLY A 43 12.62 -7.58 -5.24
C GLY A 43 11.33 -8.18 -4.69
N SER A 44 11.40 -9.45 -4.27
CA SER A 44 10.27 -10.15 -3.65
C SER A 44 9.91 -9.52 -2.29
N LEU A 45 8.67 -9.75 -1.85
CA LEU A 45 8.22 -9.31 -0.52
C LEU A 45 9.16 -9.81 0.59
N GLU A 46 9.66 -11.04 0.47
CA GLU A 46 10.65 -11.61 1.40
C GLU A 46 11.94 -10.77 1.47
N LYS A 47 12.51 -10.37 0.32
CA LYS A 47 13.71 -9.52 0.26
C LYS A 47 13.45 -8.14 0.86
N ILE A 48 12.26 -7.60 0.60
CA ILE A 48 11.84 -6.31 1.16
C ILE A 48 11.67 -6.41 2.69
N ALA A 49 11.08 -7.49 3.19
CA ALA A 49 10.92 -7.75 4.62
C ALA A 49 12.28 -7.87 5.33
N GLN A 50 13.22 -8.59 4.72
CA GLN A 50 14.62 -8.66 5.18
C GLN A 50 15.26 -7.27 5.22
N THR A 51 15.13 -6.48 4.17
CA THR A 51 15.65 -5.09 4.10
C THR A 51 15.02 -4.20 5.18
N LEU A 52 13.75 -4.44 5.52
CA LEU A 52 13.04 -3.72 6.58
C LEU A 52 13.37 -4.23 7.99
N ASN A 53 14.19 -5.27 8.16
CA ASN A 53 14.41 -5.98 9.42
C ASN A 53 13.08 -6.41 10.07
N VAL A 54 12.20 -7.01 9.28
CA VAL A 54 11.00 -7.70 9.75
C VAL A 54 11.35 -9.16 9.97
N THR A 55 11.31 -9.62 11.22
CA THR A 55 11.53 -11.03 11.55
C THR A 55 10.32 -11.84 11.12
N HIS A 56 10.51 -12.78 10.18
CA HIS A 56 9.46 -13.72 9.81
C HIS A 56 9.11 -14.55 11.05
N ILE A 57 7.90 -14.41 11.58
CA ILE A 57 7.38 -15.33 12.60
C ILE A 57 7.05 -16.61 11.83
N VAL A 58 8.03 -17.53 11.73
CA VAL A 58 7.86 -18.84 11.10
C VAL A 58 6.98 -19.69 12.01
N GLY A 59 5.67 -19.48 11.92
CA GLY A 59 4.67 -20.44 12.37
C GLY A 59 4.35 -21.37 11.20
N SER A 60 4.55 -22.66 11.39
CA SER A 60 4.32 -23.72 10.41
C SER A 60 2.83 -23.82 9.99
N SER A 61 2.37 -23.02 9.03
CA SER A 61 1.18 -23.37 8.24
C SER A 61 1.04 -22.50 7.00
N HIS A 62 1.04 -23.16 5.84
CA HIS A 62 0.45 -22.73 4.57
C HIS A 62 0.90 -21.39 3.96
N GLN A 63 1.70 -21.51 2.88
CA GLN A 63 2.33 -20.45 2.09
C GLN A 63 1.42 -19.35 1.50
N VAL A 64 0.09 -19.46 1.61
CA VAL A 64 -0.85 -18.46 1.05
C VAL A 64 -1.31 -17.44 2.11
N GLU A 65 -1.32 -17.82 3.39
CA GLU A 65 -1.76 -16.94 4.49
C GLU A 65 -0.60 -16.07 5.02
N LEU A 66 0.63 -16.53 4.79
CA LEU A 66 1.87 -15.85 5.18
C LEU A 66 2.14 -14.56 4.40
N ASP A 67 1.80 -14.48 3.11
CA ASP A 67 2.08 -13.29 2.28
C ASP A 67 1.31 -12.05 2.76
N ASN A 68 0.04 -12.22 3.16
CA ASN A 68 -0.76 -11.12 3.71
C ASN A 68 -0.25 -10.68 5.08
N LEU A 69 0.18 -11.63 5.92
CA LEU A 69 0.75 -11.33 7.24
C LEU A 69 2.11 -10.62 7.11
N LEU A 70 2.99 -11.08 6.23
CA LEU A 70 4.28 -10.47 5.96
C LEU A 70 4.12 -9.07 5.35
N THR A 71 3.12 -8.89 4.48
CA THR A 71 2.72 -7.57 3.96
C THR A 71 2.29 -6.63 5.08
N LEU A 72 1.45 -7.11 6.01
CA LEU A 72 1.01 -6.33 7.17
C LEU A 72 2.18 -5.99 8.11
N GLN A 73 3.09 -6.93 8.35
CA GLN A 73 4.29 -6.69 9.17
C GLN A 73 5.20 -5.63 8.54
N CYS A 74 5.42 -5.69 7.23
CA CYS A 74 6.12 -4.64 6.48
C CYS A 74 5.43 -3.28 6.63
N PHE A 75 4.09 -3.23 6.48
CA PHE A 75 3.32 -2.00 6.69
C PHE A 75 3.51 -1.44 8.11
N MET A 76 3.39 -2.28 9.13
CA MET A 76 3.54 -1.85 10.53
C MET A 76 4.95 -1.33 10.81
N LYS A 77 5.98 -1.93 10.20
CA LYS A 77 7.36 -1.45 10.28
C LYS A 77 7.55 -0.09 9.59
N LEU A 78 6.96 0.11 8.41
CA LEU A 78 6.98 1.41 7.74
C LEU A 78 6.21 2.47 8.54
N LYS A 79 5.05 2.10 9.10
CA LYS A 79 4.25 2.97 9.96
C LYS A 79 5.01 3.40 11.22
N SER A 80 5.73 2.49 11.88
CA SER A 80 6.54 2.83 13.06
C SER A 80 7.72 3.74 12.73
N LYS A 81 8.24 3.67 11.50
CA LYS A 81 9.22 4.62 10.95
C LYS A 81 8.61 5.96 10.49
N ASN A 82 7.32 6.20 10.76
CA ASN A 82 6.56 7.39 10.35
C ASN A 82 6.52 7.63 8.83
N VAL A 83 6.71 6.58 8.02
CA VAL A 83 6.71 6.68 6.54
C VAL A 83 5.39 7.24 6.02
N PHE A 84 4.26 6.83 6.59
CA PHE A 84 2.91 7.24 6.16
C PHE A 84 2.38 8.50 6.85
N LYS A 85 3.16 9.13 7.75
CA LYS A 85 2.74 10.42 8.30
C LYS A 85 3.02 11.48 7.24
N SER A 86 2.01 12.27 6.90
CA SER A 86 2.15 13.42 6.01
C SER A 86 3.21 14.36 6.58
N LYS A 87 4.41 14.34 6.03
CA LYS A 87 5.29 15.51 6.08
C LYS A 87 4.74 16.48 5.04
N TRP A 88 4.00 17.49 5.48
CA TRP A 88 4.00 18.75 4.75
C TRP A 88 5.45 19.25 4.77
N ASN A 89 6.13 19.23 3.63
CA ASN A 89 7.34 20.02 3.43
C ASN A 89 6.98 21.19 2.52
N GLU A 90 7.65 22.32 2.70
CA GLU A 90 7.44 23.55 1.95
C GLU A 90 7.85 23.44 0.46
N THR A 91 8.21 22.24 -0.02
CA THR A 91 8.72 21.96 -1.37
C THR A 91 7.77 21.12 -2.25
N ASN A 92 6.48 21.05 -1.93
CA ASN A 92 5.42 20.56 -2.84
C ASN A 92 5.51 19.10 -3.31
N GLN A 93 6.00 18.15 -2.49
CA GLN A 93 5.77 16.72 -2.77
C GLN A 93 5.43 15.95 -1.50
N MET A 94 4.15 15.57 -1.36
CA MET A 94 3.78 14.42 -0.53
C MET A 94 4.52 13.21 -1.10
N LEU A 95 5.51 12.69 -0.37
CA LEU A 95 6.24 11.48 -0.76
C LEU A 95 5.25 10.33 -0.99
N LEU A 96 4.28 10.16 -0.09
CA LEU A 96 3.25 9.14 -0.20
C LEU A 96 1.88 9.78 -0.22
N THR A 97 1.29 9.86 -1.41
CA THR A 97 -0.10 10.28 -1.59
C THR A 97 -1.02 9.10 -1.30
N PRO A 98 -1.89 9.17 -0.28
CA PRO A 98 -2.92 8.16 -0.09
C PRO A 98 -3.78 8.01 -1.35
N LEU A 99 -4.33 6.82 -1.58
CA LEU A 99 -5.08 6.45 -2.80
C LEU A 99 -4.25 6.43 -4.10
N ALA A 100 -2.93 6.63 -4.04
CA ALA A 100 -2.04 6.40 -5.18
C ALA A 100 -1.83 4.90 -5.42
N LEU A 101 -2.76 4.28 -6.13
CA LEU A 101 -2.74 2.86 -6.44
C LEU A 101 -1.77 2.55 -7.59
N TYR A 102 -0.93 1.53 -7.41
CA TYR A 102 0.05 1.09 -8.39
C TYR A 102 -0.65 0.71 -9.70
N GLY A 103 -0.19 1.28 -10.82
CA GLY A 103 -0.74 1.03 -12.15
C GLY A 103 -1.97 1.86 -12.50
N LEU A 104 -2.54 2.61 -11.55
CA LEU A 104 -3.62 3.57 -11.81
C LEU A 104 -3.13 5.02 -11.78
N VAL A 105 -2.17 5.33 -10.90
CA VAL A 105 -1.46 6.60 -10.93
C VAL A 105 -0.25 6.45 -11.84
N GLN A 106 -0.25 7.20 -12.95
CA GLN A 106 0.96 7.41 -13.76
C GLN A 106 1.91 8.26 -12.93
N THR A 107 2.82 7.63 -12.19
CA THR A 107 4.00 8.34 -11.70
C THR A 107 4.77 8.78 -12.94
N ILE A 108 4.81 10.11 -13.15
CA ILE A 108 5.64 10.77 -14.16
C ILE A 108 7.03 10.14 -14.09
N GLY A 109 7.45 9.54 -15.20
CA GLY A 109 8.82 9.06 -15.38
C GLY A 109 9.75 10.22 -15.69
#